data_AF-A0ABD0MDM6-F1
#
_entry.id   AF-A0ABD0MDM6-F1
#
_cell.length_a   1.000
_cell.length_b   1.000
_cell.length_c   1.000
_cell.angle_alpha   90.00
_cell.angle_beta   90.00
_cell.angle_gamma   90.00
#
_symmetry.space_group_name_H-M   'P 1'
#
loop_
_entity.id
_entity.type
_entity.pdbx_description
1 polymer ?
#
loop_
_entity_poly.entity_id
_entity_poly.type
_entity_poly.pdbx_seq_one_letter_code
_entity_poly.pdbx_strand_id
1 'polypeptide(L)'
;MSKSVEKRKELWKSLMDVSVDMHDYTLSAVTDPGFGNTLDALCSTHLPDTPTKPASKKGKMETLEDVVVMLSSISSLINECSDSLEKLVSSNAMKIEGLKKTVDFVSAEVKDVKVKVDHLTSRLQLGEQRIETCETRLADLERYSRRWNLRLRGVSEKEEENIRDEVIRIREQTYPDGKGKFSFVIDSVDRLGKKQNQTGSKSVPHAVIVQFTSHIVRDAVWKTAKSGME
;
A
#
# COMPACT_ATOMS: atom_id res chain seq x y z
N MET A 1 8.69 20.64 9.95
CA MET A 1 8.61 19.43 9.10
C MET A 1 7.72 18.44 9.82
N SER A 2 6.62 18.04 9.17
CA SER A 2 5.52 17.32 9.82
C SER A 2 5.87 15.85 10.04
N LYS A 3 5.58 15.30 11.23
CA LYS A 3 5.79 13.89 11.61
C LYS A 3 5.15 12.88 10.63
N SER A 4 4.20 13.33 9.82
CA SER A 4 3.55 12.58 8.74
C SER A 4 4.44 12.34 7.51
N VAL A 5 5.39 13.23 7.24
CA VAL A 5 6.34 13.09 6.12
C VAL A 5 7.43 12.08 6.47
N GLU A 6 7.89 12.09 7.73
CA GLU A 6 8.91 11.15 8.22
C GLU A 6 8.38 9.71 8.25
N LYS A 7 7.14 9.52 8.74
CA LYS A 7 6.47 8.20 8.73
C LYS A 7 6.30 7.63 7.32
N ARG A 8 6.02 8.49 6.34
CA ARG A 8 5.90 8.07 4.93
C ARG A 8 7.27 7.68 4.36
N LYS A 9 8.34 8.42 4.65
CA LYS A 9 9.69 8.05 4.22
C LYS A 9 10.16 6.71 4.82
N GLU A 10 9.87 6.45 6.09
CA GLU A 10 10.18 5.17 6.74
C GLU A 10 9.42 3.99 6.12
N LEU A 11 8.13 4.17 5.80
CA LEU A 11 7.32 3.14 5.12
C LEU A 11 7.86 2.79 3.73
N TRP A 12 8.28 3.80 2.96
CA TRP A 12 8.88 3.57 1.64
C TRP A 12 10.25 2.90 1.72
N LYS A 13 11.06 3.25 2.74
CA LYS A 13 12.35 2.62 2.99
C LYS A 13 12.19 1.15 3.40
N SER A 14 11.18 0.84 4.22
CA SER A 14 10.83 -0.53 4.61
C SER A 14 10.29 -1.37 3.45
N LEU A 15 9.60 -0.76 2.47
CA LEU A 15 9.06 -1.47 1.31
C LEU A 15 10.16 -1.84 0.28
N MET A 16 11.23 -1.04 0.21
CA MET A 16 12.37 -1.29 -0.68
C MET A 16 13.42 -2.25 -0.11
N ASP A 17 13.34 -2.58 1.19
CA ASP A 17 14.24 -3.52 1.87
C ASP A 17 13.70 -4.96 1.91
N VAL A 18 12.56 -5.21 1.24
CA VAL A 18 12.04 -6.56 1.02
C VAL A 18 12.87 -7.20 -0.10
N SER A 19 14.02 -7.73 0.27
CA SER A 19 14.76 -8.70 -0.54
C SER A 19 13.87 -9.91 -0.75
N VAL A 20 13.32 -10.05 -1.95
CA VAL A 20 12.56 -11.24 -2.35
C VAL A 20 13.57 -12.35 -2.58
N ASP A 21 13.81 -13.14 -1.53
CA ASP A 21 14.55 -14.39 -1.64
C ASP A 21 13.75 -15.36 -2.51
N MET A 22 14.27 -15.66 -3.70
CA MET A 22 13.62 -16.44 -4.75
C MET A 22 13.93 -17.95 -4.66
N HIS A 23 14.36 -18.42 -3.49
CA HIS A 23 14.78 -19.81 -3.29
C HIS A 23 14.21 -20.48 -2.03
N ASP A 24 12.92 -20.29 -1.76
CA ASP A 24 12.24 -21.10 -0.74
C ASP A 24 11.14 -21.99 -1.36
N TYR A 25 11.57 -23.12 -1.91
CA TYR A 25 10.69 -24.26 -2.21
C TYR A 25 10.74 -25.25 -1.05
N THR A 26 10.30 -24.83 0.14
CA THR A 26 9.97 -25.78 1.22
C THR A 26 8.50 -25.64 1.61
N LEU A 27 7.75 -26.67 1.23
CA LEU A 27 6.31 -26.83 1.43
C LEU A 27 6.00 -26.92 2.94
N SER A 28 5.24 -25.97 3.48
CA SER A 28 4.59 -26.12 4.79
C SER A 28 3.30 -26.92 4.61
N ALA A 29 3.30 -28.13 5.14
CA ALA A 29 2.20 -29.08 5.07
C ALA A 29 0.94 -28.56 5.80
N VAL A 30 -0.16 -28.42 5.05
CA VAL A 30 -1.52 -28.42 5.60
C VAL A 30 -2.06 -29.84 5.45
N THR A 31 -2.38 -30.44 6.58
CA THR A 31 -2.93 -31.78 6.77
C THR A 31 -4.44 -31.80 6.54
N ASP A 32 -4.94 -32.55 5.55
CA ASP A 32 -6.04 -33.54 5.67
C ASP A 32 -6.22 -34.35 4.35
N PRO A 33 -6.97 -35.48 4.30
CA PRO A 33 -6.35 -36.80 4.25
C PRO A 33 -6.73 -37.54 2.95
N GLY A 34 -5.73 -37.93 2.17
CA GLY A 34 -6.00 -38.78 1.00
C GLY A 34 -4.92 -38.73 -0.05
N PHE A 35 -3.71 -39.20 0.29
CA PHE A 35 -2.79 -39.97 -0.55
C PHE A 35 -1.42 -39.96 0.13
N GLY A 36 -1.18 -40.99 0.95
CA GLY A 36 0.10 -41.20 1.61
C GLY A 36 1.12 -41.82 0.65
N ASN A 37 2.25 -41.12 0.52
CA ASN A 37 3.62 -41.65 0.42
C ASN A 37 3.81 -42.98 -0.32
N THR A 38 4.26 -42.92 -1.58
CA THR A 38 4.97 -44.02 -2.24
C THR A 38 6.08 -43.48 -3.14
N LEU A 39 7.12 -42.89 -2.53
CA LEU A 39 8.39 -42.62 -3.21
C LEU A 39 9.60 -43.32 -2.59
N ASP A 40 9.40 -44.30 -1.71
CA ASP A 40 10.48 -45.10 -1.09
C ASP A 40 10.30 -46.62 -1.33
N ALA A 41 9.81 -47.03 -2.50
CA ALA A 41 9.46 -48.44 -2.79
C ALA A 41 10.25 -49.10 -3.92
N LEU A 42 11.51 -48.70 -4.19
CA LEU A 42 12.38 -49.39 -5.14
C LEU A 42 13.84 -49.48 -4.65
N CYS A 43 14.07 -49.98 -3.44
CA CYS A 43 15.40 -50.49 -3.04
C CYS A 43 15.33 -51.30 -1.74
N SER A 44 14.70 -52.47 -1.75
CA SER A 44 14.93 -53.52 -0.75
C SER A 44 14.33 -54.84 -1.20
N THR A 45 15.14 -55.66 -1.89
CA THR A 45 14.99 -57.11 -1.83
C THR A 45 16.36 -57.71 -1.52
N HIS A 46 16.54 -57.96 -0.22
CA HIS A 46 17.26 -59.08 0.39
C HIS A 46 18.22 -59.87 -0.51
N LEU A 47 19.52 -59.78 -0.24
CA LEU A 47 20.50 -60.79 -0.63
C LEU A 47 20.39 -61.98 0.32
N PRO A 48 20.35 -63.23 -0.19
CA PRO A 48 20.84 -64.38 0.54
C PRO A 48 22.07 -64.99 -0.14
N ASP A 49 23.11 -65.14 0.68
CA ASP A 49 24.14 -66.18 0.75
C ASP A 49 24.85 -66.71 -0.52
N THR A 50 26.17 -66.48 -0.50
CA THR A 50 27.30 -67.38 -0.79
C THR A 50 27.14 -68.45 -1.88
N PRO A 51 27.97 -68.48 -2.94
CA PRO A 51 27.86 -69.47 -4.02
C PRO A 51 28.16 -70.90 -3.54
N THR A 52 27.12 -71.71 -3.43
CA THR A 52 27.25 -73.17 -3.36
C THR A 52 27.51 -73.71 -4.76
N LYS A 53 28.76 -74.13 -4.99
CA LYS A 53 29.28 -75.00 -6.06
C LYS A 53 28.27 -75.45 -7.14
N PRO A 54 28.37 -74.97 -8.41
CA PRO A 54 27.63 -75.58 -9.50
C PRO A 54 28.23 -76.95 -9.82
N ALA A 55 27.35 -77.95 -9.83
CA ALA A 55 27.61 -79.26 -10.41
C ALA A 55 28.10 -79.09 -11.85
N SER A 56 29.16 -79.79 -12.20
CA SER A 56 29.73 -79.91 -13.53
C SER A 56 28.67 -80.33 -14.54
N LYS A 57 28.03 -79.36 -15.22
CA LYS A 57 27.27 -79.59 -16.43
C LYS A 57 28.24 -79.54 -17.60
N LYS A 58 28.44 -80.72 -18.20
CA LYS A 58 29.04 -80.92 -19.52
C LYS A 58 28.62 -79.78 -20.45
N GLY A 59 29.62 -79.17 -21.09
CA GLY A 59 29.42 -78.22 -22.17
C GLY A 59 28.45 -78.80 -23.19
N LYS A 60 27.27 -78.18 -23.30
CA LYS A 60 26.44 -78.29 -24.48
C LYS A 60 26.96 -77.18 -25.39
N MET A 61 27.61 -77.59 -26.48
CA MET A 61 28.02 -76.71 -27.56
C MET A 61 26.82 -75.82 -27.91
N GLU A 62 26.90 -74.51 -27.65
CA GLU A 62 25.93 -73.54 -28.15
C GLU A 62 25.86 -73.73 -29.66
N THR A 63 24.71 -74.15 -30.16
CA THR A 63 24.52 -74.24 -31.59
C THR A 63 24.46 -72.83 -32.16
N LEU A 64 25.03 -72.62 -33.35
CA LEU A 64 25.06 -71.32 -34.02
C LEU A 64 23.68 -70.64 -34.04
N GLU A 65 22.62 -71.42 -34.23
CA GLU A 65 21.21 -71.01 -34.13
C GLU A 65 20.83 -70.32 -32.82
N ASP A 66 21.29 -70.80 -31.66
CA ASP A 66 20.92 -70.23 -30.35
C ASP A 66 21.55 -68.85 -30.15
N VAL A 67 22.80 -68.69 -30.61
CA VAL A 67 23.52 -67.40 -30.61
C VAL A 67 22.83 -66.40 -31.53
N VAL A 68 22.35 -66.85 -32.71
CA VAL A 68 21.60 -66.02 -33.66
C VAL A 68 20.25 -65.57 -33.09
N VAL A 69 19.52 -66.44 -32.39
CA VAL A 69 18.24 -66.09 -31.74
C VAL A 69 18.45 -65.09 -30.60
N MET A 70 19.50 -65.26 -29.80
CA MET A 70 19.89 -64.32 -28.74
C MET A 70 20.24 -62.93 -29.31
N LEU A 71 21.07 -62.89 -30.36
CA LEU A 71 21.42 -61.65 -31.07
C LEU A 71 20.19 -60.95 -31.64
N SER A 72 19.26 -61.71 -32.21
CA SER A 72 18.00 -61.15 -32.74
C SER A 72 17.13 -60.55 -31.64
N SER A 73 17.05 -61.20 -30.48
CA SER A 73 16.28 -60.72 -29.32
C SER A 73 16.89 -59.45 -28.72
N ILE A 74 18.21 -59.41 -28.59
CA ILE A 74 18.94 -58.21 -28.14
C ILE A 74 18.73 -57.06 -29.12
N SER A 75 18.80 -57.33 -30.43
CA SER A 75 18.57 -56.33 -31.47
C SER A 75 17.15 -55.75 -31.40
N SER A 76 16.13 -56.59 -31.18
CA SER A 76 14.74 -56.13 -30.96
C SER A 76 14.63 -55.21 -29.75
N LEU A 77 15.20 -55.61 -28.61
CA LEU A 77 15.16 -54.80 -27.38
C LEU A 77 15.90 -53.47 -27.54
N ILE A 78 17.03 -53.45 -28.25
CA ILE A 78 17.77 -52.22 -28.55
C ILE A 78 16.92 -51.29 -29.39
N ASN A 79 16.26 -51.81 -30.43
CA ASN A 79 15.39 -51.01 -31.30
C ASN A 79 14.18 -50.47 -30.54
N GLU A 80 13.51 -51.30 -29.73
CA GLU A 80 12.37 -50.87 -28.90
C GLU A 80 12.77 -49.79 -27.88
N CYS A 81 13.92 -49.96 -27.22
CA CYS A 81 14.48 -48.95 -26.32
C CYS A 81 14.83 -47.65 -27.07
N SER A 82 15.43 -47.77 -28.27
CA SER A 82 15.79 -46.63 -29.12
C SER A 82 14.54 -45.84 -29.55
N ASP A 83 13.51 -46.54 -30.03
CA ASP A 83 12.24 -45.94 -30.44
C ASP A 83 11.53 -45.24 -29.27
N SER A 84 11.57 -45.85 -28.09
CA SER A 84 11.01 -45.27 -26.86
C SER A 84 11.76 -44.00 -26.46
N LEU A 85 13.09 -44.03 -26.51
CA LEU A 85 13.94 -42.88 -26.23
C LEU A 85 13.70 -41.75 -27.23
N GLU A 86 13.62 -42.05 -28.53
CA GLU A 86 13.34 -41.07 -29.57
C GLU A 86 12.00 -40.36 -29.35
N LYS A 87 10.96 -41.12 -28.97
CA LYS A 87 9.64 -40.55 -28.63
C LYS A 87 9.71 -39.63 -27.42
N LEU A 88 10.42 -40.02 -26.36
CA LEU A 88 10.59 -39.19 -25.16
C LEU A 88 11.38 -37.90 -25.47
N VAL A 89 12.47 -38.01 -26.23
CA VAL A 89 13.29 -36.87 -26.66
C VAL A 89 12.46 -35.90 -27.49
N SER A 90 11.71 -36.42 -28.47
CA SER A 90 10.84 -35.60 -29.33
C SER A 90 9.72 -34.91 -28.53
N SER A 91 9.09 -35.62 -27.60
CA SER A 91 8.06 -35.08 -26.70
C SER A 91 8.62 -33.98 -25.81
N ASN A 92 9.81 -34.19 -25.23
CA ASN A 92 10.46 -33.18 -24.40
C ASN A 92 10.90 -31.95 -25.20
N ALA A 93 11.41 -32.13 -26.43
CA ALA A 93 11.75 -31.02 -27.31
C ALA A 93 10.54 -30.12 -27.58
N MET A 94 9.37 -30.71 -27.87
CA MET A 94 8.12 -29.94 -28.06
C MET A 94 7.68 -29.20 -26.80
N LYS A 95 7.77 -29.84 -25.62
CA LYS A 95 7.43 -29.20 -24.34
C LYS A 95 8.36 -28.03 -24.03
N ILE A 96 9.67 -28.20 -24.24
CA ILE A 96 10.68 -27.15 -24.03
C ILE A 96 10.39 -25.95 -24.94
N GLU A 97 10.07 -26.19 -26.21
CA GLU A 97 9.72 -25.11 -27.14
C GLU A 97 8.43 -24.39 -26.73
N GLY A 98 7.42 -25.13 -26.24
CA GLY A 98 6.20 -24.53 -25.69
C GLY A 98 6.44 -23.68 -24.43
N LEU A 99 7.28 -24.17 -23.52
CA LEU A 99 7.69 -23.44 -22.32
C LEU A 99 8.46 -22.18 -22.69
N LYS A 100 9.39 -22.25 -23.64
CA LYS A 100 10.15 -21.11 -24.13
C LYS A 100 9.23 -20.00 -24.65
N LYS A 101 8.24 -20.33 -25.49
CA LYS A 101 7.26 -19.36 -25.99
C LYS A 101 6.45 -18.71 -24.86
N THR A 102 6.07 -19.49 -23.85
CA THR A 102 5.36 -18.96 -22.67
C THR A 102 6.24 -18.01 -21.87
N VAL A 103 7.51 -18.35 -21.67
CA VAL A 103 8.49 -17.50 -20.97
C VAL A 103 8.74 -16.19 -21.73
N ASP A 104 8.90 -16.25 -23.06
CA ASP A 104 9.09 -15.06 -23.88
C ASP A 104 7.87 -14.12 -23.82
N PHE A 105 6.67 -14.69 -23.88
CA PHE A 105 5.42 -13.94 -23.74
C PHE A 105 5.31 -13.26 -22.36
N VAL A 106 5.52 -14.02 -21.27
CA VAL A 106 5.47 -13.47 -19.91
C VAL A 106 6.54 -12.40 -19.71
N SER A 107 7.75 -12.58 -20.27
CA SER A 107 8.80 -11.56 -20.22
C SER A 107 8.40 -10.25 -20.90
N ALA A 108 7.67 -10.33 -22.02
CA ALA A 108 7.13 -9.16 -22.70
C ALA A 108 6.06 -8.45 -21.85
N GLU A 109 5.11 -9.20 -21.30
CA GLU A 109 4.05 -8.66 -20.44
C GLU A 109 4.62 -8.01 -19.16
N VAL A 110 5.62 -8.62 -18.53
CA VAL A 110 6.30 -8.05 -17.35
C VAL A 110 6.98 -6.72 -17.69
N LYS A 111 7.59 -6.60 -18.87
CA LYS A 111 8.19 -5.34 -19.33
C LYS A 111 7.13 -4.25 -19.54
N ASP A 112 6.00 -4.59 -20.15
CA ASP A 112 4.90 -3.64 -20.36
C ASP A 112 4.30 -3.16 -19.02
N VAL A 113 4.05 -4.09 -18.08
CA VAL A 113 3.59 -3.76 -16.73
C VAL A 113 4.57 -2.85 -16.02
N LYS A 114 5.88 -3.10 -16.13
CA LYS A 114 6.91 -2.23 -15.55
C LYS A 114 6.82 -0.80 -16.08
N VAL A 115 6.68 -0.61 -17.39
CA VAL A 115 6.52 0.71 -18.00
C VAL A 115 5.26 1.42 -17.48
N LYS A 116 4.14 0.70 -17.36
CA LYS A 116 2.90 1.24 -16.80
C LYS A 116 3.07 1.66 -15.33
N VAL A 117 3.76 0.86 -14.53
CA VAL A 117 4.06 1.18 -13.12
C VAL A 117 4.93 2.42 -13.00
N ASP A 118 5.98 2.55 -13.81
CA ASP A 118 6.86 3.72 -13.82
C ASP A 118 6.10 5.00 -14.21
N HIS A 119 5.23 4.89 -15.21
CA HIS A 119 4.36 6.00 -15.64
C HIS A 119 3.37 6.41 -14.55
N LEU A 120 2.71 5.45 -13.90
CA LEU A 120 1.78 5.71 -12.80
C LEU A 120 2.49 6.34 -11.60
N THR A 121 3.68 5.85 -11.26
CA THR A 121 4.51 6.42 -10.19
C THR A 121 4.86 7.89 -10.47
N SER A 122 5.27 8.18 -11.70
CA SER A 122 5.59 9.55 -12.14
C SER A 122 4.36 10.48 -12.04
N ARG A 123 3.19 10.00 -12.47
CA ARG A 123 1.93 10.76 -12.38
C ARG A 123 1.49 10.97 -10.94
N LEU A 124 1.69 9.99 -10.07
CA LEU A 124 1.37 10.07 -8.65
C LEU A 124 2.22 11.15 -7.98
N GLN A 125 3.54 11.13 -8.19
CA GLN A 125 4.45 12.15 -7.66
C GLN A 125 4.08 13.57 -8.10
N LEU A 126 3.73 13.75 -9.38
CA LEU A 126 3.23 15.03 -9.88
C LEU A 126 1.92 15.44 -9.21
N GLY A 127 1.02 14.48 -8.98
CA GLY A 127 -0.23 14.70 -8.25
C GLY A 127 0.00 15.18 -6.82
N GLU A 128 0.90 14.52 -6.09
CA GLU A 128 1.27 14.88 -4.72
C GLU A 128 1.85 16.29 -4.64
N GLN A 129 2.75 16.65 -5.56
CA GLN A 129 3.33 18.00 -5.62
C GLN A 129 2.26 19.08 -5.87
N ARG A 130 1.29 18.78 -6.74
CA ARG A 130 0.17 19.70 -7.01
C ARG A 130 -0.74 19.86 -5.79
N ILE A 131 -1.00 18.77 -5.06
CA ILE A 131 -1.78 18.82 -3.82
C ILE A 131 -1.06 19.68 -2.78
N GLU A 132 0.22 19.46 -2.54
CA GLU A 132 1.02 20.25 -1.58
C GLU A 132 1.02 21.75 -1.92
N THR A 133 1.16 22.08 -3.21
CA THR A 133 1.09 23.47 -3.70
C THR A 133 -0.30 24.08 -3.44
N CYS A 134 -1.36 23.33 -3.72
CA CYS A 134 -2.74 23.78 -3.47
C CYS A 134 -3.02 23.96 -1.98
N GLU A 135 -2.59 23.04 -1.12
CA GLU A 135 -2.75 23.10 0.33
C GLU A 135 -2.03 24.33 0.90
N THR A 136 -0.79 24.58 0.48
CA THR A 136 -0.03 25.77 0.88
C THR A 136 -0.75 27.04 0.46
N ARG A 137 -1.20 27.11 -0.80
CA ARG A 137 -1.93 28.29 -1.29
C ARG A 137 -3.25 28.49 -0.56
N LEU A 138 -3.97 27.42 -0.21
CA LEU A 138 -5.22 27.49 0.53
C LEU A 138 -4.98 27.96 1.97
N ALA A 139 -3.94 27.45 2.63
CA ALA A 139 -3.54 27.89 3.96
C ALA A 139 -3.16 29.38 3.98
N ASP A 140 -2.44 29.87 2.98
CA ASP A 140 -2.11 31.29 2.85
C ASP A 140 -3.33 32.16 2.60
N LEU A 141 -4.24 31.74 1.72
CA LEU A 141 -5.49 32.46 1.47
C LEU A 141 -6.40 32.48 2.69
N GLU A 142 -6.48 31.37 3.43
CA GLU A 142 -7.24 31.30 4.68
C GLU A 142 -6.62 32.18 5.77
N ARG A 143 -5.29 32.17 5.90
CA ARG A 143 -4.58 33.08 6.80
C ARG A 143 -4.82 34.53 6.41
N TYR A 144 -4.78 34.84 5.10
CA TYR A 144 -5.00 36.17 4.58
C TYR A 144 -6.42 36.66 4.87
N SER A 145 -7.46 35.86 4.57
CA SER A 145 -8.85 36.24 4.84
C SER A 145 -9.11 36.47 6.33
N ARG A 146 -8.51 35.66 7.21
CA ARG A 146 -8.64 35.80 8.68
C ARG A 146 -7.97 37.05 9.24
N ARG A 147 -7.15 37.80 8.49
CA ARG A 147 -6.48 39.03 8.99
C ARG A 147 -7.46 40.12 9.40
N TRP A 148 -8.67 40.10 8.89
CA TRP A 148 -9.73 41.04 9.25
C TRP A 148 -10.63 40.52 10.36
N ASN A 149 -10.41 39.30 10.85
CA ASN A 149 -11.31 38.66 11.79
C ASN A 149 -10.77 38.75 13.22
N LEU A 150 -11.66 38.99 14.18
CA LEU A 150 -11.40 38.84 15.60
C LEU A 150 -12.43 37.89 16.20
N ARG A 151 -11.97 36.98 17.07
CA ARG A 151 -12.83 36.00 17.74
C ARG A 151 -13.07 36.41 19.18
N LEU A 152 -14.32 36.69 19.53
CA LEU A 152 -14.76 36.97 20.89
C LEU A 152 -15.31 35.69 21.52
N ARG A 153 -14.93 35.41 22.76
CA ARG A 153 -15.39 34.24 23.53
C ARG A 153 -16.08 34.71 24.80
N GLY A 154 -17.01 33.91 25.31
CA GLY A 154 -17.73 34.20 26.56
C GLY A 154 -18.85 35.23 26.42
N VAL A 155 -19.29 35.55 25.20
CA VAL A 155 -20.45 36.41 24.97
C VAL A 155 -21.72 35.59 25.19
N SER A 156 -22.45 35.85 26.27
CA SER A 156 -23.69 35.14 26.62
C SER A 156 -24.69 35.08 25.46
N GLU A 157 -25.36 33.96 25.31
CA GLU A 157 -26.38 33.73 24.26
C GLU A 157 -27.78 34.07 24.75
N LYS A 158 -28.55 34.78 23.94
CA LYS A 158 -29.98 35.06 24.17
C LYS A 158 -30.79 34.60 22.95
N GLU A 159 -32.07 34.29 23.13
CA GLU A 159 -32.92 33.77 22.04
C GLU A 159 -33.19 34.78 20.92
N GLU A 160 -33.23 36.07 21.25
CA GLU A 160 -33.41 37.20 20.32
C GLU A 160 -32.29 38.23 20.51
N GLU A 161 -31.05 37.83 20.24
CA GLU A 161 -29.90 38.70 20.40
C GLU A 161 -29.57 39.52 19.15
N ASN A 162 -29.33 40.82 19.33
CA ASN A 162 -28.57 41.60 18.36
C ASN A 162 -27.08 41.49 18.68
N ILE A 163 -26.42 40.50 18.05
CA ILE A 163 -24.99 40.22 18.28
C ILE A 163 -24.14 41.43 17.87
N ARG A 164 -24.54 42.17 16.81
CA ARG A 164 -23.80 43.35 16.32
C ARG A 164 -23.73 44.44 17.40
N ASP A 165 -24.87 44.77 18.01
CA ASP A 165 -24.94 45.82 19.04
C ASP A 165 -24.14 45.43 20.28
N GLU A 166 -24.23 44.16 20.70
CA GLU A 166 -23.49 43.66 21.85
C GLU A 166 -21.97 43.69 21.61
N VAL A 167 -21.52 43.34 20.40
CA VAL A 167 -20.11 43.44 20.01
C VAL A 167 -19.64 44.90 19.99
N ILE A 168 -20.45 45.82 19.47
CA ILE A 168 -20.14 47.25 19.48
C ILE A 168 -19.99 47.73 20.92
N ARG A 169 -20.94 47.40 21.80
CA ARG A 169 -20.90 47.76 23.23
C ARG A 169 -19.62 47.27 23.91
N ILE A 170 -19.26 46.00 23.72
CA ILE A 170 -18.02 45.41 24.29
C ILE A 170 -16.78 46.13 23.75
N ARG A 171 -16.75 46.48 22.46
CA ARG A 171 -15.61 47.15 21.85
C ARG A 171 -15.45 48.59 22.27
N GLU A 172 -16.53 49.35 22.35
CA GLU A 172 -16.49 50.73 22.83
C GLU A 172 -16.00 50.79 24.28
N GLN A 173 -16.33 49.79 25.09
CA GLN A 173 -15.80 49.65 26.45
C GLN A 173 -14.29 49.35 26.46
N THR A 174 -13.79 48.56 25.50
CA THR A 174 -12.39 48.11 25.46
C THR A 174 -11.47 49.11 24.73
N TYR A 175 -12.00 49.83 23.74
CA TYR A 175 -11.29 50.80 22.92
C TYR A 175 -12.14 52.08 22.77
N PRO A 176 -12.10 52.97 23.78
CA PRO A 176 -12.93 54.18 23.79
C PRO A 176 -12.53 55.18 22.70
N ASP A 177 -11.27 55.20 22.25
CA ASP A 177 -10.79 56.07 21.16
C ASP A 177 -11.52 55.83 19.81
N GLY A 178 -12.13 54.64 19.66
CA GLY A 178 -12.90 54.26 18.48
C GLY A 178 -14.42 54.42 18.63
N LYS A 179 -14.88 54.99 19.75
CA LYS A 179 -16.32 55.12 20.05
C LYS A 179 -17.08 55.81 18.92
N GLY A 180 -18.24 55.26 18.55
CA GLY A 180 -19.08 55.75 17.46
C GLY A 180 -18.63 55.37 16.04
N LYS A 181 -17.41 54.82 15.84
CA LYS A 181 -16.91 54.42 14.50
C LYS A 181 -17.17 52.94 14.19
N PHE A 182 -17.45 52.13 15.21
CA PHE A 182 -17.56 50.68 15.06
C PHE A 182 -18.75 50.23 14.20
N SER A 183 -19.83 51.00 14.14
CA SER A 183 -20.97 50.68 13.27
C SER A 183 -20.59 50.61 11.79
N PHE A 184 -19.60 51.41 11.37
CA PHE A 184 -19.14 51.49 9.97
C PHE A 184 -17.90 50.63 9.69
N VAL A 185 -17.08 50.37 10.71
CA VAL A 185 -15.83 49.61 10.57
C VAL A 185 -16.05 48.10 10.70
N ILE A 186 -17.14 47.69 11.38
CA ILE A 186 -17.55 46.29 11.44
C ILE A 186 -18.37 45.97 10.19
N ASP A 187 -17.89 44.99 9.44
CA ASP A 187 -18.52 44.51 8.21
C ASP A 187 -19.61 43.48 8.57
N SER A 188 -19.20 42.33 9.10
CA SER A 188 -20.07 41.23 9.51
C SER A 188 -19.76 40.76 10.94
N VAL A 189 -20.78 40.21 11.60
CA VAL A 189 -20.71 39.66 12.96
C VAL A 189 -21.57 38.42 13.03
N ASP A 190 -20.97 37.27 13.30
CA ASP A 190 -21.67 36.00 13.32
C ASP A 190 -21.19 35.11 14.47
N ARG A 191 -22.10 34.31 15.04
CA ARG A 191 -21.72 33.23 15.94
C ARG A 191 -21.17 32.05 15.16
N LEU A 192 -20.10 31.47 15.70
CA LEU A 192 -19.48 30.29 15.14
C LEU A 192 -20.22 29.03 15.57
N GLY A 193 -20.69 28.27 14.58
CA GLY A 193 -21.31 26.97 14.78
C GLY A 193 -22.84 27.03 14.76
N LYS A 194 -23.47 25.86 14.97
CA LYS A 194 -24.93 25.74 15.03
C LYS A 194 -25.40 25.97 16.46
N LYS A 195 -26.53 26.66 16.65
CA LYS A 195 -27.18 26.81 17.95
C LYS A 195 -27.44 25.42 18.55
N GLN A 196 -26.77 25.11 19.65
CA GLN A 196 -26.94 23.83 20.32
C GLN A 196 -28.21 23.90 21.18
N ASN A 197 -29.21 23.06 20.88
CA ASN A 197 -30.34 22.88 21.78
C ASN A 197 -29.79 22.34 23.10
N GLN A 198 -29.97 23.09 24.18
CA GLN A 198 -29.34 22.82 25.47
C GLN A 198 -29.87 21.49 26.03
N THR A 199 -29.15 20.41 25.78
CA THR A 199 -29.38 19.11 26.41
C THR A 199 -28.04 18.60 26.90
N GLY A 200 -27.74 18.92 28.16
CA GLY A 200 -26.56 18.42 28.87
C GLY A 200 -25.57 19.50 29.32
N SER A 201 -25.17 19.37 30.59
CA SER A 201 -24.14 20.08 31.36
C SER A 201 -23.09 20.91 30.59
N LYS A 202 -22.98 22.19 30.98
CA LYS A 202 -22.04 23.25 30.53
C LYS A 202 -22.26 23.78 29.10
N SER A 203 -23.27 24.63 28.95
CA SER A 203 -23.40 25.53 27.80
C SER A 203 -22.26 26.56 27.81
N VAL A 204 -21.22 26.31 27.01
CA VAL A 204 -20.18 27.32 26.74
C VAL A 204 -20.69 28.20 25.60
N PRO A 205 -20.81 29.52 25.78
CA PRO A 205 -21.29 30.38 24.72
C PRO A 205 -20.42 30.29 23.46
N HIS A 206 -21.05 30.13 22.31
CA HIS A 206 -20.42 30.10 21.00
C HIS A 206 -19.62 31.38 20.79
N ALA A 207 -18.42 31.19 20.26
CA ALA A 207 -17.57 32.32 19.95
C ALA A 207 -18.17 33.14 18.80
N VAL A 208 -18.03 34.46 18.88
CA VAL A 208 -18.46 35.37 17.83
C VAL A 208 -17.24 35.71 16.96
N ILE A 209 -17.36 35.57 15.63
CA ILE A 209 -16.42 36.16 14.69
C ILE A 209 -16.92 37.55 14.34
N VAL A 210 -16.01 38.50 14.39
CA VAL A 210 -16.24 39.86 13.94
C VAL A 210 -15.27 40.17 12.82
N GLN A 211 -15.80 40.48 11.64
CA GLN A 211 -15.03 40.92 10.50
C GLN A 211 -14.98 42.44 10.47
N PHE A 212 -13.77 42.97 10.28
CA PHE A 212 -13.55 44.39 10.09
C PHE A 212 -13.36 44.70 8.61
N THR A 213 -13.71 45.91 8.21
CA THR A 213 -13.34 46.42 6.88
C THR A 213 -11.83 46.71 6.77
N SER A 214 -11.16 46.98 7.90
CA SER A 214 -9.73 47.28 7.95
C SER A 214 -8.99 46.48 9.04
N HIS A 215 -7.93 45.77 8.64
CA HIS A 215 -7.07 45.01 9.55
C HIS A 215 -6.32 45.93 10.54
N ILE A 216 -6.04 47.19 10.16
CA ILE A 216 -5.36 48.16 11.03
C ILE A 216 -6.22 48.46 12.27
N VAL A 217 -7.53 48.65 12.08
CA VAL A 217 -8.44 48.90 13.20
C VAL A 217 -8.60 47.63 14.05
N ARG A 218 -8.67 46.45 13.41
CA ARG A 218 -8.68 45.16 14.11
C ARG A 218 -7.46 45.00 15.00
N ASP A 219 -6.28 45.31 14.48
CA ASP A 219 -5.00 45.24 15.21
C ASP A 219 -4.94 46.25 16.35
N ALA A 220 -5.45 47.48 16.17
CA ALA A 220 -5.54 48.48 17.24
C ALA A 220 -6.42 47.97 18.40
N VAL A 221 -7.63 47.49 18.09
CA VAL A 221 -8.55 46.92 19.10
C VAL A 221 -7.91 45.73 19.82
N TRP A 222 -7.26 44.82 19.08
CA TRP A 222 -6.57 43.67 19.66
C TRP A 222 -5.41 44.08 20.58
N LYS A 223 -4.60 45.06 20.17
CA LYS A 223 -3.48 45.57 20.97
C LYS A 223 -3.98 46.21 22.26
N THR A 224 -4.97 47.09 22.20
CA THR A 224 -5.54 47.71 23.41
C THR A 224 -6.15 46.67 24.34
N ALA A 225 -6.90 45.71 23.81
CA ALA A 225 -7.48 44.62 24.60
C ALA A 225 -6.40 43.75 25.27
N LYS A 226 -5.28 43.52 24.59
CA LYS A 226 -4.16 42.75 25.15
C LYS A 226 -3.43 43.53 26.24
N SER A 227 -3.16 44.82 26.01
CA SER A 227 -2.48 45.68 26.97
C SER A 227 -3.33 45.98 28.22
N GLY A 228 -4.67 45.94 28.12
CA GLY A 228 -5.56 46.09 29.27
C GLY A 228 -5.70 44.83 30.14
N MET A 229 -5.01 43.73 29.81
CA MET A 229 -4.97 42.50 30.62
C MET A 229 -3.64 42.31 31.39
N GLU A 230 -2.68 43.24 31.24
CA GLU A 230 -1.50 43.37 32.10
C GLU A 230 -1.79 44.35 33.25
#